data_AF-A0A4Z2EQ13-F1
#
_entry.id   AF-A0A4Z2EQ13-F1
#
_cell.length_a   1.000
_cell.length_b   1.000
_cell.length_c   1.000
_cell.angle_alpha   90.00
_cell.angle_beta   90.00
_cell.angle_gamma   90.00
#
_symmetry.space_group_name_H-M   'P 1'
#
loop_
_entity.id
_entity.type
_entity.pdbx_description
1 polymer ?
#
loop_
_entity_poly.entity_id
_entity_poly.type
_entity_poly.pdbx_seq_one_letter_code
_entity_poly.pdbx_strand_id
1 'polypeptide(L)'
;MMTNGVVHANVFGIKDWVTPYKISVLALLYDMTTSKITLPVRRRLNKLILPLQQGPDLSLGQFLKTVEECCPPTAYAVKLRLHEMANGELKDMEYFFSTLPTPFTAFDSEAYKTSVVGLFMRHMLLAYNKLSFSQVYKLYKSLQQYYHSHYAKPADGQLGLAALVADDSDMDLTSTEDTVGDRIERDEVDTPLHESELRNDNTPSRGPLSQKQAEYFLARQAYLLKNDENKALKPAALQEELNNMLKFNPDFAEAHYLNYLNNMRVQDIFLSAHSLLHYFDRLILSGNEGKSNGDEGYGRSLRYAALNLASLHCRFGHYQQADLALQEAIRIAQESNDHVCLQHCLSWLYTLEQMKGSDSTVLTEDSVKMAAHFCLPYLASLGIQSLVQQGATQGKTAHKLMDALKDTDILHWKSGSLSELIEISLAQTTSIWRMYGKSTMAMQQAQLLLNMSSLEPVNFGVQQNNTEAFAVALCHLAELHAEQGLYCAVSEILQHLKEQFPPHSQHAKVCSINHV
;
A
#
# COMPACT_ATOMS: atom_id res chain seq x y z
N MET A 1 7.45 4.10 21.96
CA MET A 1 6.35 4.74 22.73
C MET A 1 6.91 5.87 23.58
N MET A 2 6.17 6.97 23.79
CA MET A 2 6.62 8.07 24.63
C MET A 2 6.42 7.74 26.12
N THR A 3 7.50 7.45 26.83
CA THR A 3 7.49 7.27 28.28
C THR A 3 7.63 8.64 28.95
N ASN A 4 6.52 9.17 29.46
CA ASN A 4 6.57 10.34 30.33
C ASN A 4 7.01 9.87 31.72
N GLY A 5 8.18 10.30 32.18
CA GLY A 5 8.76 9.88 33.47
C GLY A 5 7.92 10.25 34.70
N VAL A 6 6.87 11.07 34.54
CA VAL A 6 5.94 11.47 35.61
C VAL A 6 4.62 10.68 35.53
N VAL A 7 4.34 10.00 34.42
CA VAL A 7 3.10 9.24 34.18
C VAL A 7 3.46 7.78 33.95
N HIS A 8 3.60 7.01 35.05
CA HIS A 8 3.93 5.57 34.99
C HIS A 8 2.77 4.70 34.44
N ALA A 9 1.56 5.24 34.31
CA ALA A 9 0.39 4.52 33.84
C ALA A 9 0.07 4.81 32.36
N ASN A 10 0.93 4.37 31.45
CA ASN A 10 0.59 4.28 30.02
C ASN A 10 -0.28 3.03 29.76
N VAL A 11 -1.48 2.97 30.36
CA VAL A 11 -2.44 1.85 30.17
C VAL A 11 -3.00 1.83 28.73
N PHE A 12 -2.88 2.95 28.00
CA PHE A 12 -3.13 3.05 26.57
C PHE A 12 -2.04 3.93 25.93
N GLY A 13 -1.04 3.29 25.32
CA GLY A 13 -0.04 4.00 24.53
C GLY A 13 -0.67 4.65 23.31
N ILE A 14 -0.78 5.97 23.32
CA ILE A 14 -1.27 6.72 22.15
C ILE A 14 -0.14 6.69 21.11
N LYS A 15 -0.43 6.08 19.96
CA LYS A 15 0.47 5.97 18.81
C LYS A 15 0.55 7.27 17.99
N ASP A 16 -0.36 8.21 18.24
CA ASP A 16 -0.47 9.48 17.52
C ASP A 16 0.44 10.56 18.12
N TRP A 17 1.04 11.37 17.24
CA TRP A 17 1.91 12.50 17.60
C TRP A 17 1.30 13.83 17.11
N VAL A 18 1.42 14.89 17.91
CA VAL A 18 0.98 16.25 17.54
C VAL A 18 2.09 16.96 16.79
N THR A 19 1.87 17.29 15.53
CA THR A 19 2.83 18.00 14.68
C THR A 19 2.32 19.40 14.32
N PRO A 20 3.19 20.34 13.89
CA PRO A 20 2.76 21.66 13.42
C PRO A 20 1.71 21.62 12.30
N TYR A 21 1.81 20.65 11.40
CA TYR A 21 0.80 20.41 10.38
C TYR A 21 -0.54 20.03 11.00
N LYS A 22 -0.58 19.09 11.96
CA LYS A 22 -1.83 18.72 12.64
C LYS A 22 -2.43 19.87 13.45
N ILE A 23 -1.62 20.78 14.00
CA ILE A 23 -2.10 22.05 14.59
C ILE A 23 -2.78 22.92 13.54
N SER A 24 -2.23 23.00 12.32
CA SER A 24 -2.82 23.73 11.20
C SER A 24 -4.16 23.14 10.75
N VAL A 25 -4.27 21.81 10.72
CA VAL A 25 -5.54 21.10 10.47
C VAL A 25 -6.55 21.37 11.59
N LEU A 26 -6.14 21.38 12.86
CA LEU A 26 -7.02 21.75 13.98
C LEU A 26 -7.51 23.19 13.89
N ALA A 27 -6.64 24.13 13.48
CA ALA A 27 -7.02 25.52 13.25
C ALA A 27 -8.05 25.66 12.12
N LEU A 28 -7.88 24.90 11.02
CA LEU A 28 -8.88 24.82 9.95
C LEU A 28 -10.22 24.30 10.44
N LEU A 29 -10.24 23.21 11.20
CA LEU A 29 -11.46 22.64 11.76
C LEU A 29 -12.15 23.63 12.71
N TYR A 30 -11.38 24.33 13.54
CA TYR A 30 -11.89 25.37 14.43
C TYR A 30 -12.56 26.51 13.65
N ASP A 31 -11.88 27.07 12.64
CA ASP A 31 -12.41 28.17 11.85
C ASP A 31 -13.65 27.74 11.03
N MET A 32 -13.71 26.49 10.58
CA MET A 32 -14.88 25.93 9.91
C MET A 32 -16.11 25.82 10.81
N THR A 33 -15.92 25.52 12.09
CA THR A 33 -17.04 25.44 13.06
C THR A 33 -17.51 26.80 13.58
N THR A 34 -16.63 27.80 13.58
CA THR A 34 -16.92 29.13 14.14
C THR A 34 -17.37 30.13 13.09
N SER A 35 -16.94 29.97 11.83
CA SER A 35 -17.25 30.90 10.74
C SER A 35 -18.57 30.55 10.04
N LYS A 36 -19.35 31.57 9.65
CA LYS A 36 -20.52 31.39 8.78
C LYS A 36 -20.06 31.15 7.35
N ILE A 37 -19.83 29.89 6.99
CA ILE A 37 -19.42 29.47 5.65
C ILE A 37 -20.66 29.16 4.80
N THR A 38 -20.67 29.59 3.53
CA THR A 38 -21.75 29.24 2.59
C THR A 38 -21.75 27.73 2.28
N LEU A 39 -22.93 27.16 2.04
CA LEU A 39 -23.10 25.72 1.82
C LEU A 39 -22.20 25.14 0.70
N PRO A 40 -22.00 25.81 -0.46
CA PRO A 40 -21.12 25.30 -1.52
C PRO A 40 -19.65 25.21 -1.09
N VAL A 41 -19.17 26.23 -0.37
CA VAL A 41 -17.80 26.28 0.15
C VAL A 41 -17.61 25.22 1.23
N ARG A 42 -18.61 25.05 2.11
CA ARG A 42 -18.60 23.98 3.12
C ARG A 42 -18.53 22.59 2.48
N ARG A 43 -19.22 22.37 1.34
CA ARG A 43 -19.13 21.11 0.59
C ARG A 43 -17.74 20.86 0.01
N ARG A 44 -17.08 21.89 -0.52
CA ARG A 44 -15.69 21.80 -1.01
C ARG A 44 -14.71 21.48 0.12
N LEU A 45 -14.79 22.22 1.23
CA LEU A 45 -13.94 21.98 2.40
C LEU A 45 -14.16 20.59 3.02
N ASN A 46 -15.41 20.10 3.08
CA ASN A 46 -15.69 18.75 3.58
C ASN A 46 -15.03 17.64 2.74
N LYS A 47 -14.89 17.83 1.42
CA LYS A 47 -14.14 16.89 0.56
C LYS A 47 -12.63 16.93 0.87
N LEU A 48 -12.10 18.09 1.26
CA LEU A 48 -10.69 18.31 1.54
C LEU A 48 -10.26 17.83 2.94
N ILE A 49 -11.14 17.91 3.94
CA ILE A 49 -10.82 17.58 5.34
C ILE A 49 -10.33 16.13 5.49
N LEU A 50 -11.00 15.17 4.86
CA LEU A 50 -10.65 13.75 5.04
C LEU A 50 -9.24 13.42 4.50
N PRO A 51 -8.88 13.81 3.26
CA PRO A 51 -7.50 13.72 2.78
C PRO A 51 -6.49 14.45 3.68
N LEU A 52 -6.80 15.64 4.19
CA LEU A 52 -5.89 16.38 5.07
C LEU A 52 -5.70 15.70 6.45
N GLN A 53 -6.73 15.05 6.99
CA GLN A 53 -6.66 14.35 8.26
C GLN A 53 -5.89 13.02 8.17
N GLN A 54 -6.10 12.28 7.08
CA GLN A 54 -5.53 10.94 6.88
C GLN A 54 -4.19 10.97 6.13
N GLY A 55 -3.94 12.01 5.33
CA GLY A 55 -2.75 12.19 4.52
C GLY A 55 -1.48 12.50 5.33
N PRO A 56 -0.32 12.54 4.63
CA PRO A 56 0.96 12.88 5.24
C PRO A 56 1.01 14.35 5.67
N ASP A 57 1.98 14.67 6.52
CA ASP A 57 2.20 16.04 6.93
C ASP A 57 2.69 16.90 5.76
N LEU A 58 1.97 18.00 5.48
CA LEU A 58 2.29 18.95 4.42
C LEU A 58 3.11 20.12 4.93
N SER A 59 3.92 20.73 4.07
CA SER A 59 4.50 22.04 4.34
C SER A 59 3.40 23.11 4.48
N LEU A 60 3.68 24.19 5.22
CA LEU A 60 2.68 25.24 5.44
C LEU A 60 2.20 25.87 4.12
N GLY A 61 3.08 26.01 3.14
CA GLY A 61 2.74 26.56 1.82
C GLY A 61 1.79 25.66 1.03
N GLN A 62 2.07 24.36 0.99
CA GLN A 62 1.17 23.38 0.35
C GLN A 62 -0.19 23.34 1.06
N PHE A 63 -0.19 23.33 2.40
CA PHE A 63 -1.42 23.35 3.19
C PHE A 63 -2.24 24.62 2.94
N LEU A 64 -1.64 25.81 3.00
CA LEU A 64 -2.37 27.05 2.76
C LEU A 64 -2.87 27.14 1.32
N LYS A 65 -2.08 26.73 0.33
CA LYS A 65 -2.49 26.73 -1.09
C LYS A 65 -3.73 25.85 -1.32
N THR A 66 -3.73 24.63 -0.78
CA THR A 66 -4.87 23.70 -0.91
C THR A 66 -6.15 24.23 -0.26
N VAL A 67 -6.03 24.91 0.89
CA VAL A 67 -7.18 25.55 1.55
C VAL A 67 -7.61 26.80 0.79
N GLU A 68 -6.67 27.60 0.26
CA GLU A 68 -6.93 28.83 -0.47
C GLU A 68 -7.68 28.58 -1.79
N GLU A 69 -7.34 27.52 -2.52
CA GLU A 69 -8.06 27.06 -3.71
C GLU A 69 -9.54 26.73 -3.40
N CYS A 70 -9.85 26.25 -2.20
CA CYS A 70 -11.22 25.96 -1.78
C CYS A 70 -11.95 27.17 -1.17
N CYS A 71 -11.27 27.92 -0.29
CA CYS A 71 -11.82 29.01 0.50
C CYS A 71 -10.72 30.01 0.93
N PRO A 72 -10.47 31.08 0.16
CA PRO A 72 -9.51 32.12 0.51
C PRO A 72 -9.71 32.77 1.89
N PRO A 73 -10.94 33.12 2.34
CA PRO A 73 -11.10 33.76 3.65
C PRO A 73 -10.77 32.82 4.80
N THR A 74 -11.07 31.52 4.68
CA THR A 74 -10.69 30.52 5.68
C THR A 74 -9.18 30.29 5.69
N ALA A 75 -8.52 30.25 4.53
CA ALA A 75 -7.06 30.16 4.46
C ALA A 75 -6.37 31.34 5.16
N TYR A 76 -6.89 32.56 4.95
CA TYR A 76 -6.39 33.76 5.62
C TYR A 76 -6.62 33.72 7.15
N ALA A 77 -7.80 33.30 7.61
CA ALA A 77 -8.10 33.16 9.03
C ALA A 77 -7.16 32.17 9.73
N VAL A 78 -6.96 31.00 9.11
CA VAL A 78 -6.03 29.97 9.62
C VAL A 78 -4.60 30.51 9.65
N LYS A 79 -4.17 31.22 8.60
CA LYS A 79 -2.85 31.87 8.54
C LYS A 79 -2.66 32.89 9.66
N LEU A 80 -3.66 33.71 9.95
CA LEU A 80 -3.61 34.72 11.01
C LEU A 80 -3.51 34.04 12.39
N ARG A 81 -4.31 33.00 12.63
CA ARG A 81 -4.25 32.23 13.88
C ARG A 81 -2.90 31.56 14.09
N LEU A 82 -2.34 30.96 13.04
CA LEU A 82 -1.00 30.37 13.08
C LEU A 82 0.07 31.44 13.32
N HIS A 83 -0.10 32.65 12.77
CA HIS A 83 0.80 33.78 13.02
C HIS A 83 0.80 34.20 14.49
N GLU A 84 -0.38 34.39 15.08
CA GLU A 84 -0.54 34.75 16.50
C GLU A 84 0.12 33.71 17.41
N MET A 85 -0.12 32.41 17.15
CA MET A 85 0.50 31.33 17.93
C MET A 85 2.02 31.26 17.73
N ALA A 86 2.52 31.40 16.49
CA ALA A 86 3.95 31.23 16.20
C ALA A 86 4.80 32.43 16.66
N ASN A 87 4.25 33.65 16.56
CA ASN A 87 4.97 34.89 16.91
C ASN A 87 4.68 35.41 18.32
N GLY A 88 3.68 34.84 19.00
CA GLY A 88 3.38 35.12 20.40
C GLY A 88 4.29 34.36 21.38
N GLU A 89 3.72 33.92 22.49
CA GLU A 89 4.37 33.11 23.53
C GLU A 89 3.78 31.68 23.58
N LEU A 90 4.41 30.79 24.35
CA LEU A 90 3.93 29.42 24.56
C LEU A 90 2.47 29.37 25.05
N LYS A 91 2.08 30.35 25.87
CA LYS A 91 0.72 30.48 26.42
C LYS A 91 -0.34 30.64 25.34
N ASP A 92 0.00 31.20 24.17
CA ASP A 92 -0.95 31.42 23.08
C ASP A 92 -1.30 30.10 22.39
N MET A 93 -0.32 29.20 22.26
CA MET A 93 -0.54 27.82 21.82
C MET A 93 -1.36 27.02 22.86
N GLU A 94 -1.04 27.15 24.14
CA GLU A 94 -1.82 26.50 25.22
C GLU A 94 -3.27 27.03 25.27
N TYR A 95 -3.44 28.33 25.07
CA TYR A 95 -4.75 28.97 24.97
C TYR A 95 -5.54 28.42 23.79
N PHE A 96 -4.93 28.24 22.62
CA PHE A 96 -5.59 27.57 21.49
C PHE A 96 -6.06 26.15 21.84
N PHE A 97 -5.22 25.32 22.46
CA PHE A 97 -5.61 23.96 22.84
C PHE A 97 -6.72 23.91 23.90
N SER A 98 -6.80 24.91 24.79
CA SER A 98 -7.89 25.04 25.77
C SER A 98 -9.20 25.59 25.19
N THR A 99 -9.13 26.39 24.12
CA THR A 99 -10.30 26.98 23.44
C THR A 99 -10.86 26.10 22.33
N LEU A 100 -10.10 25.10 21.85
CA LEU A 100 -10.60 24.10 20.93
C LEU A 100 -11.88 23.48 21.53
N PRO A 101 -13.01 23.50 20.79
CA PRO A 101 -14.27 22.98 21.30
C PRO A 101 -14.05 21.52 21.63
N THR A 102 -14.07 21.18 22.92
CA THR A 102 -14.06 19.78 23.29
C THR A 102 -15.34 19.21 22.73
N PRO A 103 -15.32 18.17 21.86
CA PRO A 103 -16.55 17.54 21.37
C PRO A 103 -17.33 16.85 22.50
N PHE A 104 -16.97 17.09 23.76
CA PHE A 104 -17.46 16.44 24.95
C PHE A 104 -18.51 17.19 25.75
N THR A 105 -18.54 18.52 25.66
CA THR A 105 -19.32 19.37 26.57
C THR A 105 -20.48 20.12 25.90
N ALA A 106 -20.45 20.32 24.59
CA ALA A 106 -21.50 21.04 23.87
C ALA A 106 -22.41 20.07 23.10
N PHE A 107 -23.68 19.99 23.50
CA PHE A 107 -24.73 19.27 22.76
C PHE A 107 -24.98 19.88 21.36
N ASP A 108 -24.54 21.12 21.13
CA ASP A 108 -24.72 21.89 19.89
C ASP A 108 -23.42 22.08 19.08
N SER A 109 -22.34 21.33 19.37
CA SER A 109 -21.11 21.40 18.55
C SER A 109 -21.29 20.60 17.25
N GLU A 110 -20.96 21.22 16.11
CA GLU A 110 -21.00 20.57 14.79
C GLU A 110 -20.10 19.32 14.69
N ALA A 111 -19.11 19.19 15.59
CA ALA A 111 -18.22 18.02 15.67
C ALA A 111 -18.68 17.05 16.78
N TYR A 112 -19.35 15.97 16.39
CA TYR A 112 -19.86 14.95 17.32
C TYR A 112 -18.79 13.93 17.75
N LYS A 113 -18.89 13.39 18.98
CA LYS A 113 -17.89 12.48 19.62
C LYS A 113 -17.51 11.25 18.79
N THR A 114 -18.46 10.69 18.05
CA THR A 114 -18.26 9.47 17.24
C THR A 114 -17.93 9.78 15.77
N SER A 115 -17.96 11.05 15.36
CA SER A 115 -17.58 11.45 14.01
C SER A 115 -16.07 11.34 13.80
N VAL A 116 -15.62 11.13 12.55
CA VAL A 116 -14.18 11.06 12.20
C VAL A 116 -13.43 12.32 12.65
N VAL A 117 -14.05 13.50 12.44
CA VAL A 117 -13.50 14.79 12.88
C VAL A 117 -13.40 14.85 14.41
N GLY A 118 -14.44 14.43 15.12
CA GLY A 118 -14.45 14.37 16.59
C GLY A 118 -13.41 13.41 17.16
N LEU A 119 -13.21 12.25 16.52
CA LEU A 119 -12.15 11.30 16.87
C LEU A 119 -10.77 11.91 16.62
N PHE A 120 -10.53 12.57 15.48
CA PHE A 120 -9.26 13.24 15.20
C PHE A 120 -8.95 14.32 16.27
N MET A 121 -9.90 15.21 16.56
CA MET A 121 -9.74 16.23 17.60
C MET A 121 -9.47 15.60 18.98
N ARG A 122 -10.20 14.54 19.35
CA ARG A 122 -9.97 13.80 20.59
C ARG A 122 -8.56 13.22 20.65
N HIS A 123 -8.09 12.56 19.58
CA HIS A 123 -6.75 11.98 19.54
C HIS A 123 -5.67 13.05 19.71
N MET A 124 -5.82 14.20 19.04
CA MET A 124 -4.86 15.30 19.16
C MET A 124 -4.85 15.94 20.56
N LEU A 125 -6.03 16.18 21.15
CA LEU A 125 -6.13 16.71 22.52
C LEU A 125 -5.54 15.75 23.55
N LEU A 126 -5.84 14.45 23.44
CA LEU A 126 -5.27 13.44 24.33
C LEU A 126 -3.75 13.30 24.16
N ALA A 127 -3.24 13.36 22.92
CA ALA A 127 -1.82 13.33 22.65
C ALA A 127 -1.11 14.57 23.23
N TYR A 128 -1.69 15.76 23.06
CA TYR A 128 -1.19 17.01 23.63
C TYR A 128 -1.15 16.99 25.16
N ASN A 129 -2.24 16.59 25.81
CA ASN A 129 -2.36 16.56 27.27
C ASN A 129 -1.41 15.57 27.95
N LYS A 130 -0.86 14.59 27.22
CA LYS A 130 0.14 13.64 27.73
C LYS A 130 1.59 14.15 27.61
N LEU A 131 1.81 15.24 26.88
CA LEU A 131 3.15 15.81 26.70
C LEU A 131 3.67 16.42 28.01
N SER A 132 4.96 16.25 28.27
CA SER A 132 5.65 17.00 29.32
C SER A 132 5.89 18.44 28.89
N PHE A 133 6.12 19.35 29.84
CA PHE A 133 6.43 20.76 29.52
C PHE A 133 7.58 20.90 28.51
N SER A 134 8.65 20.11 28.66
CA SER A 134 9.77 20.10 27.70
C SER A 134 9.33 19.70 26.29
N GLN A 135 8.40 18.75 26.16
CA GLN A 135 7.86 18.31 24.88
C GLN A 135 6.92 19.35 24.27
N VAL A 136 6.07 19.99 25.08
CA VAL A 136 5.20 21.10 24.65
C VAL A 136 6.05 22.26 24.15
N TYR A 137 7.13 22.60 24.85
CA TYR A 137 8.07 23.64 24.41
C TYR A 137 8.78 23.27 23.09
N LYS A 138 9.19 22.01 22.92
CA LYS A 138 9.75 21.53 21.63
C LYS A 138 8.73 21.61 20.51
N LEU A 139 7.48 21.22 20.75
CA LEU A 139 6.39 21.32 19.78
C LEU A 139 6.16 22.78 19.36
N TYR A 140 6.16 23.69 20.33
CA TYR A 140 6.06 25.12 20.08
C TYR A 140 7.22 25.63 19.21
N LYS A 141 8.47 25.25 19.52
CA LYS A 141 9.63 25.59 18.67
C LYS A 141 9.52 25.03 17.26
N SER A 142 9.02 23.80 17.10
CA SER A 142 8.75 23.22 15.79
C SER A 142 7.64 23.96 15.04
N LEU A 143 6.60 24.45 15.74
CA LEU A 143 5.55 25.29 15.14
C LEU A 143 6.11 26.63 14.66
N GLN A 144 6.98 27.27 15.46
CA GLN A 144 7.67 28.48 15.03
C GLN A 144 8.49 28.22 13.76
N GLN A 145 9.30 27.16 13.74
CA GLN A 145 10.10 26.80 12.55
C GLN A 145 9.23 26.47 11.33
N TYR A 146 8.13 25.74 11.52
CA TYR A 146 7.18 25.41 10.46
C TYR A 146 6.57 26.67 9.85
N TYR A 147 6.18 27.65 10.68
CA TYR A 147 5.64 28.92 10.21
C TYR A 147 6.69 29.77 9.50
N HIS A 148 7.86 29.96 10.12
CA HIS A 148 8.91 30.81 9.59
C HIS A 148 9.58 30.24 8.35
N SER A 149 9.69 28.91 8.21
CA SER A 149 10.29 28.28 7.02
C SER A 149 9.56 28.62 5.72
N HIS A 150 8.25 28.89 5.79
CA HIS A 150 7.45 29.31 4.64
C HIS A 150 7.63 30.79 4.28
N TYR A 151 7.85 31.65 5.28
CA TYR A 151 8.01 33.10 5.10
C TYR A 151 9.47 33.56 5.14
N ALA A 152 10.41 32.64 5.31
CA ALA A 152 11.83 32.88 5.16
C ALA A 152 12.07 33.25 3.69
N LYS A 153 12.35 34.53 3.45
CA LYS A 153 12.87 35.00 2.17
C LYS A 153 14.12 34.17 1.83
N PRO A 154 14.36 33.78 0.57
CA PRO A 154 15.72 33.42 0.16
C PRO A 154 16.60 34.64 0.49
N ALA A 155 17.52 34.48 1.43
CA ALA A 155 18.39 35.56 1.85
C ALA A 155 19.32 35.89 0.69
N ASP A 156 19.08 37.04 0.06
CA ASP A 156 20.13 37.80 -0.60
C ASP A 156 21.26 38.02 0.42
N GLY A 157 22.45 37.48 0.10
CA GLY A 157 23.70 37.93 0.68
C GLY A 157 24.07 37.39 2.07
N GLN A 158 24.37 36.10 2.17
CA GLN A 158 25.56 35.71 2.92
C GLN A 158 26.23 34.51 2.24
N LEU A 159 27.20 34.85 1.39
CA LEU A 159 28.13 33.92 0.77
C LEU A 159 28.75 33.06 1.88
N GLY A 160 28.47 31.75 1.83
CA GLY A 160 29.37 30.77 2.40
C GLY A 160 30.73 30.97 1.75
N LEU A 161 31.71 31.30 2.58
CA LEU A 161 33.11 31.39 2.18
C LEU A 161 33.64 29.96 1.97
N ALA A 162 33.29 29.32 0.85
CA ALA A 162 34.00 28.18 0.28
C ALA A 162 33.47 27.89 -1.13
N ALA A 163 34.38 27.83 -2.10
CA ALA A 163 34.21 27.45 -3.50
C ALA A 163 33.86 28.58 -4.51
N LEU A 164 34.77 29.52 -4.68
CA LEU A 164 35.10 30.04 -6.01
C LEU A 164 36.32 29.26 -6.50
N VAL A 165 36.22 28.57 -7.63
CA VAL A 165 37.07 28.70 -8.85
C VAL A 165 36.53 27.71 -9.88
N ALA A 166 35.84 28.21 -10.90
CA ALA A 166 35.98 27.82 -12.31
C ALA A 166 35.06 28.72 -13.15
N ASP A 167 35.71 29.69 -13.79
CA ASP A 167 35.30 30.37 -15.03
C ASP A 167 34.67 29.39 -16.03
N ASP A 168 33.63 29.79 -16.76
CA ASP A 168 33.83 30.38 -18.09
C ASP A 168 32.50 30.94 -18.65
N SER A 169 32.65 31.95 -19.50
CA SER A 169 31.64 32.79 -20.13
C SER A 169 30.64 32.07 -21.03
N ASP A 170 29.40 32.58 -21.11
CA ASP A 170 28.92 33.15 -22.36
C ASP A 170 27.67 34.02 -22.17
N MET A 171 27.75 35.23 -22.73
CA MET A 171 26.65 36.17 -22.89
C MET A 171 25.71 35.70 -24.01
N ASP A 172 24.40 35.96 -23.85
CA ASP A 172 23.70 36.74 -24.87
C ASP A 172 22.34 37.29 -24.37
N LEU A 173 22.15 38.58 -24.64
CA LEU A 173 20.93 39.36 -24.43
C LEU A 173 20.21 39.47 -25.78
N THR A 174 18.94 39.07 -25.87
CA THR A 174 17.97 39.73 -26.76
C THR A 174 16.53 39.56 -26.27
N SER A 175 15.90 40.69 -26.01
CA SER A 175 14.47 40.96 -25.91
C SER A 175 13.74 40.84 -27.25
N THR A 176 12.46 40.42 -27.26
CA THR A 176 11.33 41.10 -27.94
C THR A 176 9.99 40.36 -27.75
N GLU A 177 9.06 41.07 -27.11
CA GLU A 177 7.62 41.28 -27.36
C GLU A 177 6.71 40.25 -28.09
N ASP A 178 5.54 40.08 -27.44
CA ASP A 178 4.17 39.94 -27.95
C ASP A 178 3.72 38.75 -28.81
N THR A 179 2.77 37.98 -28.26
CA THR A 179 1.56 37.58 -29.00
C THR A 179 0.41 37.25 -28.05
N VAL A 180 -0.67 38.01 -28.22
CA VAL A 180 -1.98 37.85 -27.58
C VAL A 180 -2.82 36.84 -28.36
N GLY A 181 -3.51 35.95 -27.64
CA GLY A 181 -4.72 35.27 -28.11
C GLY A 181 -4.59 33.75 -28.27
N ASP A 182 -5.17 32.98 -27.34
CA ASP A 182 -6.53 32.46 -27.57
C ASP A 182 -7.11 31.87 -26.26
N ARG A 183 -8.34 32.27 -25.94
CA ARG A 183 -9.10 31.78 -24.78
C ARG A 183 -10.06 30.72 -25.31
N ILE A 184 -9.82 29.46 -24.97
CA ILE A 184 -10.82 28.40 -25.14
C ILE A 184 -11.24 27.91 -23.75
N GLU A 185 -12.50 28.17 -23.46
CA GLU A 185 -13.27 27.73 -22.30
C GLU A 185 -13.20 26.20 -22.18
N ARG A 186 -12.80 25.69 -21.01
CA ARG A 186 -12.89 24.26 -20.68
C ARG A 186 -14.09 24.07 -19.75
N ASP A 187 -15.08 23.36 -20.27
CA ASP A 187 -16.28 22.92 -19.57
C ASP A 187 -15.94 22.13 -18.29
N GLU A 188 -16.70 22.44 -17.23
CA GLU A 188 -16.65 21.80 -15.92
C GLU A 188 -17.12 20.34 -16.01
N VAL A 189 -16.19 19.39 -15.94
CA VAL A 189 -16.49 17.98 -15.66
C VAL A 189 -16.06 17.67 -14.23
N ASP A 190 -17.06 17.51 -13.36
CA ASP A 190 -16.97 17.06 -11.97
C ASP A 190 -16.18 15.75 -11.85
N THR A 191 -14.86 15.87 -11.63
CA THR A 191 -13.98 14.75 -11.29
C THR A 191 -13.63 14.88 -9.81
N PRO A 192 -13.80 13.83 -8.97
CA PRO A 192 -13.40 13.91 -7.58
C PRO A 192 -11.88 14.09 -7.50
N LEU A 193 -11.44 15.21 -6.90
CA LEU A 193 -10.03 15.53 -6.62
C LEU A 193 -9.38 14.35 -5.87
N HIS A 194 -8.61 13.56 -6.61
CA HIS A 194 -7.98 12.33 -6.13
C HIS A 194 -6.64 12.69 -5.45
N GLU A 195 -6.26 11.94 -4.41
CA GLU A 195 -4.99 12.07 -3.65
C GLU A 195 -3.70 12.18 -4.50
N SER A 196 -3.76 11.85 -5.79
CA SER A 196 -2.67 11.99 -6.75
C SER A 196 -2.25 13.45 -7.01
N GLU A 197 -3.15 14.43 -6.90
CA GLU A 197 -2.81 15.85 -7.14
C GLU A 197 -2.11 16.52 -5.95
N LEU A 198 -2.16 15.91 -4.77
CA LEU A 198 -1.44 16.38 -3.57
C LEU A 198 0.02 15.90 -3.52
N ARG A 199 0.43 15.02 -4.44
CA ARG A 199 1.80 14.55 -4.60
C ARG A 199 2.44 15.16 -5.84
N ASN A 200 3.29 16.16 -5.62
CA ASN A 200 4.47 16.28 -6.47
C ASN A 200 5.41 15.13 -6.07
N ASP A 201 5.49 14.09 -6.90
CA ASP A 201 6.20 12.83 -6.66
C ASP A 201 7.74 12.94 -6.51
N ASN A 202 8.30 14.15 -6.33
CA ASN A 202 9.75 14.39 -6.33
C ASN A 202 10.31 15.03 -5.05
N THR A 203 9.55 15.13 -3.95
CA THR A 203 10.12 15.63 -2.68
C THR A 203 9.87 14.66 -1.54
N PRO A 204 10.92 13.96 -1.02
CA PRO A 204 10.78 13.16 0.18
C PRO A 204 10.39 14.08 1.35
N SER A 205 9.26 13.79 1.99
CA SER A 205 8.87 14.47 3.23
C SER A 205 9.91 14.13 4.28
N ARG A 206 10.85 15.06 4.55
CA ARG A 206 11.97 14.86 5.48
C ARG A 206 11.55 14.84 6.96
N GLY A 207 10.25 14.82 7.27
CA GLY A 207 9.72 14.73 8.63
C GLY A 207 9.48 13.29 9.07
N PRO A 208 9.54 12.98 10.37
CA PRO A 208 9.16 11.66 10.86
C PRO A 208 7.67 11.43 10.58
N LEU A 209 7.36 10.42 9.75
CA LEU A 209 5.99 9.96 9.52
C LEU A 209 5.35 9.56 10.85
N SER A 210 4.10 9.94 11.08
CA SER A 210 3.34 9.39 12.21
C SER A 210 3.11 7.89 12.00
N GLN A 211 2.91 7.14 13.08
CA GLN A 211 2.74 5.68 12.99
C GLN A 211 1.60 5.28 12.04
N LYS A 212 0.44 5.96 12.09
CA LYS A 212 -0.69 5.68 11.18
C LYS A 212 -0.37 6.01 9.72
N GLN A 213 0.34 7.10 9.47
CA GLN A 213 0.78 7.45 8.11
C GLN A 213 1.80 6.44 7.59
N ALA A 214 2.70 5.96 8.44
CA ALA A 214 3.65 4.90 8.11
C ALA A 214 2.92 3.57 7.83
N GLU A 215 1.99 3.15 8.70
CA GLU A 215 1.13 1.96 8.49
C GLU A 215 0.36 2.04 7.16
N TYR A 216 -0.25 3.20 6.86
CA TYR A 216 -0.94 3.44 5.58
C TYR A 216 0.02 3.40 4.39
N PHE A 217 1.19 4.03 4.50
CA PHE A 217 2.21 4.00 3.46
C PHE A 217 2.66 2.56 3.16
N LEU A 218 2.94 1.78 4.21
CA LEU A 218 3.34 0.39 4.08
C LEU A 218 2.24 -0.46 3.45
N ALA A 219 1.00 -0.31 3.90
CA ALA A 219 -0.15 -1.02 3.34
C ALA A 219 -0.35 -0.69 1.85
N ARG A 220 -0.26 0.59 1.48
CA ARG A 220 -0.34 1.04 0.10
C ARG A 220 0.80 0.46 -0.75
N GLN A 221 2.03 0.49 -0.26
CA GLN A 221 3.16 -0.08 -1.01
C GLN A 221 3.07 -1.61 -1.12
N ALA A 222 2.62 -2.31 -0.09
CA ALA A 222 2.39 -3.76 -0.15
C ALA A 222 1.30 -4.10 -1.17
N TYR A 223 0.20 -3.33 -1.21
CA TYR A 223 -0.85 -3.46 -2.22
C TYR A 223 -0.29 -3.25 -3.63
N LEU A 224 0.49 -2.18 -3.86
CA LEU A 224 1.06 -1.90 -5.17
C LEU A 224 2.07 -2.98 -5.58
N LEU A 225 2.94 -3.44 -4.68
CA LEU A 225 3.85 -4.56 -4.97
C LEU A 225 3.12 -5.85 -5.33
N LYS A 226 1.92 -6.08 -4.79
CA LYS A 226 1.10 -7.25 -5.11
C LYS A 226 0.38 -7.11 -6.45
N ASN A 227 -0.21 -5.95 -6.70
CA ASN A 227 -1.19 -5.76 -7.78
C ASN A 227 -0.65 -4.99 -8.99
N ASP A 228 0.34 -4.09 -8.82
CA ASP A 228 0.96 -3.33 -9.92
C ASP A 228 2.35 -2.79 -9.51
N GLU A 229 3.39 -3.57 -9.79
CA GLU A 229 4.77 -3.23 -9.41
C GLU A 229 5.26 -1.90 -10.02
N ASN A 230 4.71 -1.47 -11.16
CA ASN A 230 5.14 -0.25 -11.84
C ASN A 230 4.69 1.02 -11.12
N LYS A 231 3.55 0.96 -10.43
CA LYS A 231 3.03 2.07 -9.62
C LYS A 231 3.64 2.11 -8.23
N ALA A 232 4.29 1.03 -7.79
CA ALA A 232 5.07 1.03 -6.55
C ALA A 232 6.32 1.91 -6.68
N LEU A 233 6.88 2.34 -5.55
CA LEU A 233 8.17 3.06 -5.57
C LEU A 233 9.25 2.14 -6.16
N LYS A 234 10.22 2.73 -6.88
CA LYS A 234 11.41 2.01 -7.36
C LYS A 234 12.18 1.35 -6.19
N PRO A 235 12.85 0.21 -6.41
CA PRO A 235 13.54 -0.54 -5.35
C PRO A 235 14.44 0.30 -4.44
N ALA A 236 15.29 1.15 -5.03
CA ALA A 236 16.21 2.00 -4.28
C ALA A 236 15.48 3.07 -3.43
N ALA A 237 14.50 3.76 -4.02
CA ALA A 237 13.74 4.80 -3.33
C ALA A 237 12.89 4.21 -2.19
N LEU A 238 12.26 3.05 -2.42
CA LEU A 238 11.51 2.35 -1.38
C LEU A 238 12.43 1.90 -0.24
N GLN A 239 13.64 1.43 -0.56
CA GLN A 239 14.62 1.04 0.44
C GLN A 239 15.10 2.22 1.30
N GLU A 240 15.33 3.39 0.68
CA GLU A 240 15.68 4.61 1.42
C GLU A 240 14.56 5.02 2.39
N GLU A 241 13.32 4.99 1.95
CA GLU A 241 12.17 5.33 2.79
C GLU A 241 12.00 4.35 3.96
N LEU A 242 12.18 3.05 3.71
CA LEU A 242 12.14 2.01 4.74
C LEU A 242 13.28 2.18 5.75
N ASN A 243 14.49 2.46 5.28
CA ASN A 243 15.64 2.74 6.14
C ASN A 243 15.40 3.99 7.00
N ASN A 244 14.77 5.03 6.45
CA ASN A 244 14.41 6.22 7.20
C ASN A 244 13.36 5.91 8.28
N MET A 245 12.29 5.18 7.94
CA MET A 245 11.29 4.75 8.92
C MET A 245 11.90 3.91 10.06
N LEU A 246 12.77 2.95 9.73
CA LEU A 246 13.41 2.07 10.70
C LEU A 246 14.46 2.79 11.57
N LYS A 247 15.08 3.88 11.10
CA LYS A 247 15.91 4.75 11.96
C LYS A 247 15.10 5.40 13.07
N PHE A 248 13.85 5.79 12.80
CA PHE A 248 12.97 6.42 13.80
C PHE A 248 12.28 5.40 14.70
N ASN A 249 11.90 4.23 14.16
CA ASN A 249 11.27 3.16 14.91
C ASN A 249 11.79 1.78 14.46
N PRO A 250 12.87 1.27 15.08
CA PRO A 250 13.46 -0.03 14.73
C PRO A 250 12.51 -1.23 14.94
N ASP A 251 11.56 -1.08 15.86
CA ASP A 251 10.60 -2.13 16.27
C ASP A 251 9.37 -2.20 15.34
N PHE A 252 9.36 -1.42 14.25
CA PHE A 252 8.23 -1.42 13.32
C PHE A 252 8.28 -2.64 12.40
N ALA A 253 7.63 -3.73 12.83
CA ALA A 253 7.68 -5.04 12.18
C ALA A 253 7.25 -4.96 10.70
N GLU A 254 6.15 -4.28 10.39
CA GLU A 254 5.58 -4.19 9.05
C GLU A 254 6.56 -3.57 8.03
N ALA A 255 7.47 -2.69 8.47
CA ALA A 255 8.52 -2.15 7.61
C ALA A 255 9.56 -3.21 7.22
N HIS A 256 9.89 -4.15 8.13
CA HIS A 256 10.76 -5.29 7.80
C HIS A 256 10.08 -6.26 6.83
N TYR A 257 8.76 -6.45 6.93
CA TYR A 257 8.01 -7.25 5.96
C TYR A 257 8.00 -6.61 4.57
N LEU A 258 7.83 -5.29 4.48
CA LEU A 258 7.92 -4.59 3.20
C LEU A 258 9.36 -4.59 2.64
N ASN A 259 10.39 -4.53 3.49
CA ASN A 259 11.78 -4.77 3.07
C ASN A 259 11.94 -6.17 2.46
N TYR A 260 11.35 -7.19 3.08
CA TYR A 260 11.34 -8.54 2.52
C TYR A 260 10.70 -8.57 1.12
N LEU A 261 9.52 -7.99 0.92
CA LEU A 261 8.87 -7.92 -0.39
C LEU A 261 9.70 -7.13 -1.42
N ASN A 262 10.31 -6.02 -0.98
CA ASN A 262 11.18 -5.20 -1.83
C ASN A 262 12.45 -5.93 -2.28
N ASN A 263 13.06 -6.73 -1.39
CA ASN A 263 14.25 -7.53 -1.70
C ASN A 263 13.90 -8.75 -2.57
N MET A 264 12.70 -9.32 -2.36
CA MET A 264 12.21 -10.45 -3.15
C MET A 264 12.03 -10.05 -4.62
N ARG A 265 11.51 -8.85 -4.91
CA ARG A 265 11.35 -8.38 -6.30
C ARG A 265 12.66 -8.19 -7.05
N VAL A 266 13.73 -7.83 -6.36
CA VAL A 266 15.07 -7.71 -6.96
C VAL A 266 15.86 -9.03 -6.94
N GLN A 267 15.23 -10.13 -6.53
CA GLN A 267 15.83 -11.47 -6.48
C GLN A 267 17.05 -11.58 -5.56
N ASP A 268 17.13 -10.76 -4.50
CA ASP A 268 18.18 -10.87 -3.47
C ASP A 268 17.74 -11.81 -2.35
N ILE A 269 18.22 -13.05 -2.39
CA ILE A 269 17.83 -14.07 -1.41
C ILE A 269 18.34 -13.76 0.00
N PHE A 270 19.54 -13.22 0.16
CA PHE A 270 20.16 -13.04 1.47
C PHE A 270 19.48 -11.90 2.22
N LEU A 271 19.25 -10.76 1.56
CA LEU A 271 18.53 -9.64 2.16
C LEU A 271 17.06 -9.98 2.38
N SER A 272 16.43 -10.74 1.48
CA SER A 272 15.05 -11.22 1.67
C SER A 272 14.92 -12.09 2.91
N ALA A 273 15.77 -13.11 3.06
CA ALA A 273 15.74 -14.02 4.21
C ALA A 273 16.03 -13.28 5.52
N HIS A 274 17.02 -12.39 5.52
CA HIS A 274 17.37 -11.58 6.69
C HIS A 274 16.21 -10.66 7.12
N SER A 275 15.58 -9.97 6.16
CA SER A 275 14.44 -9.08 6.43
C SER A 275 13.21 -9.85 6.91
N LEU A 276 12.97 -11.05 6.35
CA LEU A 276 11.86 -11.93 6.74
C LEU A 276 12.00 -12.41 8.19
N LEU A 277 13.19 -12.87 8.57
CA LEU A 277 13.47 -13.30 9.95
C LEU A 277 13.31 -12.12 10.91
N HIS A 278 13.87 -10.96 10.55
CA HIS A 278 13.72 -9.73 11.33
C HIS A 278 12.28 -9.26 11.52
N TYR A 279 11.42 -9.49 10.53
CA TYR A 279 9.99 -9.27 10.66
C TYR A 279 9.40 -10.19 11.72
N PHE A 280 9.59 -11.50 11.61
CA PHE A 280 9.00 -12.47 12.52
C PHE A 280 9.55 -12.41 13.95
N ASP A 281 10.82 -12.02 14.13
CA ASP A 281 11.44 -11.80 15.45
C ASP A 281 10.76 -10.64 16.21
N ARG A 282 10.25 -9.64 15.48
CA ARG A 282 9.62 -8.42 16.03
C ARG A 282 8.10 -8.45 15.97
N LEU A 283 7.54 -9.39 15.24
CA LEU A 283 6.10 -9.50 15.04
C LEU A 283 5.43 -10.05 16.31
N ILE A 284 4.62 -9.19 16.94
CA ILE A 284 3.75 -9.59 18.04
C ILE A 284 2.36 -9.87 17.46
N LEU A 285 2.10 -11.14 17.15
CA LEU A 285 0.76 -11.59 16.72
C LEU A 285 -0.17 -11.72 17.92
N SER A 286 -0.90 -10.66 18.26
CA SER A 286 -2.01 -10.75 19.22
C SER A 286 -3.26 -11.28 18.49
N GLY A 287 -3.61 -12.54 18.65
CA GLY A 287 -4.77 -13.08 17.94
C GLY A 287 -5.24 -14.45 18.37
N ASN A 288 -6.30 -14.47 19.18
CA ASN A 288 -7.12 -15.64 19.51
C ASN A 288 -8.17 -15.84 18.40
N GLU A 289 -7.72 -16.05 17.16
CA GLU A 289 -8.59 -16.15 15.98
C GLU A 289 -9.22 -17.55 15.88
N GLY A 290 -10.08 -17.94 16.81
CA GLY A 290 -10.81 -19.21 16.75
C GLY A 290 -9.98 -20.45 17.12
N LYS A 291 -10.70 -21.52 17.51
CA LYS A 291 -10.11 -22.73 18.10
C LYS A 291 -9.17 -23.51 17.17
N SER A 292 -9.23 -23.27 15.87
CA SER A 292 -8.43 -23.97 14.85
C SER A 292 -7.00 -23.44 14.71
N ASN A 293 -6.69 -22.26 15.28
CA ASN A 293 -5.36 -21.65 15.23
C ASN A 293 -4.41 -22.17 16.34
N GLY A 294 -4.80 -23.22 17.05
CA GLY A 294 -3.96 -23.88 18.04
C GLY A 294 -3.70 -23.04 19.30
N ASP A 295 -2.82 -23.56 20.15
CA ASP A 295 -2.34 -22.87 21.36
C ASP A 295 -1.25 -21.84 21.00
N GLU A 296 -1.07 -20.84 21.86
CA GLU A 296 -0.08 -19.77 21.66
C GLU A 296 1.36 -20.31 21.70
N GLY A 297 1.64 -21.30 22.55
CA GLY A 297 2.91 -22.04 22.61
C GLY A 297 4.14 -21.12 22.71
N TYR A 298 5.18 -21.41 21.92
CA TYR A 298 6.38 -20.56 21.78
C TYR A 298 6.16 -19.30 20.90
N GLY A 299 4.92 -18.91 20.66
CA GLY A 299 4.51 -17.75 19.86
C GLY A 299 4.03 -18.13 18.46
N ARG A 300 2.89 -17.56 18.04
CA ARG A 300 2.31 -17.77 16.70
C ARG A 300 3.23 -17.26 15.57
N SER A 301 4.14 -16.33 15.83
CA SER A 301 5.06 -15.82 14.80
C SER A 301 6.02 -16.90 14.29
N LEU A 302 6.53 -17.77 15.17
CA LEU A 302 7.57 -18.75 14.84
C LEU A 302 7.11 -19.77 13.78
N ARG A 303 5.88 -20.29 13.90
CA ARG A 303 5.32 -21.27 12.95
C ARG A 303 5.18 -20.67 11.54
N TYR A 304 4.74 -19.41 11.45
CA TYR A 304 4.65 -18.71 10.17
C TYR A 304 6.01 -18.25 9.64
N ALA A 305 7.00 -18.04 10.52
CA ALA A 305 8.37 -17.73 10.10
C ALA A 305 8.99 -18.89 9.30
N ALA A 306 8.94 -20.11 9.85
CA ALA A 306 9.44 -21.31 9.17
C ALA A 306 8.70 -21.55 7.84
N LEU A 307 7.37 -21.40 7.84
CA LEU A 307 6.55 -21.54 6.64
C LEU A 307 6.90 -20.52 5.55
N ASN A 308 7.04 -19.25 5.91
CA ASN A 308 7.40 -18.21 4.93
C ASN A 308 8.84 -18.35 4.45
N LEU A 309 9.75 -18.88 5.27
CA LEU A 309 11.10 -19.22 4.84
C LEU A 309 11.10 -20.38 3.83
N ALA A 310 10.25 -21.38 4.02
CA ALA A 310 10.06 -22.46 3.05
C ALA A 310 9.50 -21.92 1.71
N SER A 311 8.48 -21.05 1.77
CA SER A 311 7.95 -20.33 0.61
C SER A 311 9.03 -19.54 -0.13
N LEU A 312 9.88 -18.82 0.61
CA LEU A 312 10.99 -18.05 0.04
C LEU A 312 11.98 -18.97 -0.71
N HIS A 313 12.43 -20.04 -0.08
CA HIS A 313 13.33 -21.00 -0.72
C HIS A 313 12.69 -21.65 -1.95
N CYS A 314 11.40 -21.97 -1.90
CA CYS A 314 10.67 -22.52 -3.04
C CYS A 314 10.64 -21.54 -4.22
N ARG A 315 10.36 -20.25 -3.97
CA ARG A 315 10.37 -19.20 -5.00
C ARG A 315 11.72 -19.00 -5.67
N PHE A 316 12.82 -19.25 -4.97
CA PHE A 316 14.18 -19.21 -5.53
C PHE A 316 14.64 -20.56 -6.13
N GLY A 317 13.79 -21.58 -6.16
CA GLY A 317 14.13 -22.91 -6.71
C GLY A 317 15.02 -23.76 -5.79
N HIS A 318 15.18 -23.38 -4.52
CA HIS A 318 15.98 -24.09 -3.52
C HIS A 318 15.16 -25.19 -2.86
N TYR A 319 14.74 -26.20 -3.63
CA TYR A 319 13.75 -27.20 -3.19
C TYR A 319 14.18 -28.03 -1.98
N GLN A 320 15.49 -28.31 -1.82
CA GLN A 320 16.01 -29.05 -0.67
C GLN A 320 15.89 -28.23 0.63
N GLN A 321 16.27 -26.95 0.58
CA GLN A 321 16.16 -26.04 1.72
C GLN A 321 14.69 -25.73 2.05
N ALA A 322 13.85 -25.61 1.04
CA ALA A 322 12.41 -25.45 1.21
C ALA A 322 11.79 -26.67 1.91
N ASP A 323 12.19 -27.89 1.54
CA ASP A 323 11.73 -29.13 2.16
C ASP A 323 12.07 -29.18 3.65
N LEU A 324 13.34 -28.88 4.01
CA LEU A 324 13.79 -28.84 5.40
C LEU A 324 13.05 -27.78 6.23
N ALA A 325 12.90 -26.58 5.69
CA ALA A 325 12.16 -25.50 6.36
C ALA A 325 10.66 -25.84 6.51
N LEU A 326 10.07 -26.54 5.53
CA LEU A 326 8.68 -26.95 5.57
C LEU A 326 8.44 -28.07 6.59
N GLN A 327 9.34 -29.06 6.68
CA GLN A 327 9.28 -30.10 7.72
C GLN A 327 9.31 -29.48 9.12
N GLU A 328 10.16 -28.48 9.33
CA GLU A 328 10.22 -27.73 10.59
C GLU A 328 8.94 -26.94 10.86
N ALA A 329 8.37 -26.26 9.85
CA ALA A 329 7.10 -25.57 9.97
C ALA A 329 5.95 -26.52 10.36
N ILE A 330 5.90 -27.73 9.76
CA ILE A 330 4.94 -28.78 10.10
C ILE A 330 5.12 -29.23 11.54
N ARG A 331 6.36 -29.49 11.97
CA ARG A 331 6.67 -29.92 13.34
C ARG A 331 6.17 -28.90 14.37
N ILE A 332 6.50 -27.61 14.19
CA ILE A 332 6.09 -26.54 15.12
C ILE A 332 4.56 -26.36 15.10
N ALA A 333 3.92 -26.45 13.93
CA ALA A 333 2.47 -26.35 13.81
C ALA A 333 1.74 -27.55 14.48
N GLN A 334 2.30 -28.76 14.39
CA GLN A 334 1.80 -29.94 15.11
C GLN A 334 1.95 -29.81 16.63
N GLU A 335 3.11 -29.34 17.11
CA GLU A 335 3.34 -29.10 18.54
C GLU A 335 2.36 -28.09 19.14
N SER A 336 1.93 -27.10 18.34
CA SER A 336 0.94 -26.08 18.73
C SER A 336 -0.51 -26.45 18.41
N ASN A 337 -0.77 -27.60 17.77
CA ASN A 337 -2.09 -28.01 17.26
C ASN A 337 -2.76 -26.94 16.36
N ASP A 338 -1.98 -26.23 15.54
CA ASP A 338 -2.50 -25.21 14.62
C ASP A 338 -2.87 -25.84 13.28
N HIS A 339 -4.16 -26.14 13.12
CA HIS A 339 -4.67 -26.75 11.91
C HIS A 339 -4.64 -25.81 10.70
N VAL A 340 -4.74 -24.49 10.91
CA VAL A 340 -4.69 -23.50 9.82
C VAL A 340 -3.29 -23.43 9.25
N CYS A 341 -2.26 -23.31 10.10
CA CYS A 341 -0.86 -23.35 9.66
C CYS A 341 -0.53 -24.69 8.98
N LEU A 342 -1.06 -25.81 9.48
CA LEU A 342 -0.91 -27.11 8.82
C LEU A 342 -1.55 -27.17 7.43
N GLN A 343 -2.69 -26.51 7.21
CA GLN A 343 -3.27 -26.42 5.86
C GLN A 343 -2.39 -25.62 4.90
N HIS A 344 -1.79 -24.52 5.35
CA HIS A 344 -0.80 -23.80 4.53
C HIS A 344 0.47 -24.63 4.29
N CYS A 345 0.92 -25.41 5.28
CA CYS A 345 2.06 -26.30 5.08
C CYS A 345 1.74 -27.39 4.05
N LEU A 346 0.54 -27.98 4.12
CA LEU A 346 0.08 -28.97 3.15
C LEU A 346 -0.04 -28.38 1.74
N SER A 347 -0.43 -27.10 1.62
CA SER A 347 -0.47 -26.44 0.31
C SER A 347 0.92 -26.27 -0.31
N TRP A 348 1.90 -25.90 0.51
CA TRP A 348 3.30 -25.84 0.07
C TRP A 348 3.90 -27.22 -0.21
N LEU A 349 3.46 -28.26 0.52
CA LEU A 349 3.94 -29.63 0.33
C LEU A 349 3.54 -30.16 -1.05
N TYR A 350 2.25 -30.08 -1.43
CA TYR A 350 1.86 -30.53 -2.77
C TYR A 350 2.51 -29.69 -3.87
N THR A 351 2.73 -28.39 -3.63
CA THR A 351 3.41 -27.50 -4.58
C THR A 351 4.86 -27.92 -4.78
N LEU A 352 5.57 -28.21 -3.68
CA LEU A 352 6.96 -28.66 -3.71
C LEU A 352 7.10 -30.01 -4.43
N GLU A 353 6.20 -30.96 -4.16
CA GLU A 353 6.18 -32.26 -4.86
C GLU A 353 5.90 -32.11 -6.34
N GLN A 354 4.96 -31.23 -6.73
CA GLN A 354 4.70 -30.90 -8.13
C GLN A 354 5.94 -30.29 -8.80
N MET A 355 6.66 -29.39 -8.12
CA MET A 355 7.91 -28.78 -8.62
C MET A 355 9.07 -29.78 -8.76
N LYS A 356 9.10 -30.84 -7.93
CA LYS A 356 10.03 -31.96 -8.06
C LYS A 356 9.65 -32.95 -9.17
N GLY A 357 8.44 -32.83 -9.74
CA GLY A 357 7.91 -33.75 -10.76
C GLY A 357 7.24 -35.01 -10.20
N SER A 358 6.95 -35.04 -8.90
CA SER A 358 6.23 -36.14 -8.24
C SER A 358 4.71 -36.03 -8.50
N ASP A 359 3.99 -37.15 -8.45
CA ASP A 359 2.52 -37.13 -8.45
C ASP A 359 1.99 -36.66 -7.08
N SER A 360 1.41 -35.47 -7.07
CA SER A 360 0.86 -34.83 -5.88
C SER A 360 -0.68 -34.85 -5.82
N THR A 361 -1.35 -35.55 -6.73
CA THR A 361 -2.83 -35.53 -6.87
C THR A 361 -3.56 -35.86 -5.58
N VAL A 362 -3.18 -36.95 -4.90
CA VAL A 362 -3.79 -37.40 -3.64
C VAL A 362 -3.61 -36.35 -2.54
N LEU A 363 -2.41 -35.78 -2.43
CA LEU A 363 -2.11 -34.73 -1.45
C LEU A 363 -2.95 -33.48 -1.71
N THR A 364 -3.10 -33.08 -2.97
CA THR A 364 -3.92 -31.93 -3.34
C THR A 364 -5.40 -32.19 -3.04
N GLU A 365 -5.94 -33.38 -3.35
CA GLU A 365 -7.33 -33.74 -3.00
C GLU A 365 -7.60 -33.68 -1.50
N ASP A 366 -6.70 -34.23 -0.69
CA ASP A 366 -6.83 -34.19 0.77
C ASP A 366 -6.71 -32.77 1.31
N SER A 367 -5.83 -31.95 0.71
CA SER A 367 -5.72 -30.52 1.06
C SER A 367 -7.01 -29.74 0.81
N VAL A 368 -7.72 -30.03 -0.30
CA VAL A 368 -8.99 -29.37 -0.63
C VAL A 368 -10.08 -29.77 0.37
N LYS A 369 -10.18 -31.07 0.70
CA LYS A 369 -11.14 -31.56 1.69
C LYS A 369 -10.91 -30.93 3.07
N MET A 370 -9.65 -30.87 3.49
CA MET A 370 -9.28 -30.31 4.79
C MET A 370 -9.44 -28.78 4.83
N ALA A 371 -9.08 -28.06 3.77
CA ALA A 371 -9.32 -26.63 3.65
C ALA A 371 -10.82 -26.30 3.69
N ALA A 372 -11.67 -27.09 3.03
CA ALA A 372 -13.12 -26.96 3.12
C ALA A 372 -13.64 -27.24 4.53
N HIS A 373 -13.11 -28.28 5.21
CA HIS A 373 -13.47 -28.60 6.59
C HIS A 373 -13.16 -27.47 7.58
N PHE A 374 -12.02 -26.79 7.41
CA PHE A 374 -11.61 -25.65 8.24
C PHE A 374 -12.14 -24.29 7.74
N CYS A 375 -13.03 -24.27 6.75
CA CYS A 375 -13.59 -23.04 6.17
C CYS A 375 -12.51 -22.06 5.66
N LEU A 376 -11.50 -22.57 4.96
CA LEU A 376 -10.41 -21.81 4.34
C LEU A 376 -10.62 -21.68 2.82
N PRO A 377 -11.48 -20.75 2.35
CA PRO A 377 -11.92 -20.70 0.95
C PRO A 377 -10.79 -20.44 -0.05
N TYR A 378 -9.79 -19.63 0.34
CA TYR A 378 -8.61 -19.35 -0.49
C TYR A 378 -7.82 -20.63 -0.78
N LEU A 379 -7.47 -21.39 0.26
CA LEU A 379 -6.69 -22.64 0.10
C LEU A 379 -7.47 -23.73 -0.64
N ALA A 380 -8.77 -23.87 -0.34
CA ALA A 380 -9.61 -24.82 -1.05
C ALA A 380 -9.66 -24.51 -2.56
N SER A 381 -9.81 -23.23 -2.90
CA SER A 381 -9.86 -22.78 -4.29
C SER A 381 -8.52 -22.95 -5.01
N LEU A 382 -7.41 -22.58 -4.37
CA LEU A 382 -6.06 -22.78 -4.91
C LEU A 382 -5.78 -24.27 -5.16
N GLY A 383 -6.18 -25.15 -4.23
CA GLY A 383 -6.06 -26.59 -4.40
C GLY A 383 -6.88 -27.12 -5.57
N ILE A 384 -8.11 -26.62 -5.77
CA ILE A 384 -8.94 -27.00 -6.94
C ILE A 384 -8.30 -26.52 -8.24
N GLN A 385 -7.76 -25.29 -8.29
CA GLN A 385 -7.02 -24.79 -9.45
C GLN A 385 -5.82 -25.70 -9.77
N SER A 386 -5.04 -26.13 -8.76
CA SER A 386 -3.93 -27.08 -8.96
C SER A 386 -4.41 -28.43 -9.49
N LEU A 387 -5.51 -29.00 -8.95
CA LEU A 387 -6.10 -30.26 -9.45
C LEU A 387 -6.58 -30.15 -10.90
N VAL A 388 -7.16 -29.01 -11.27
CA VAL A 388 -7.61 -28.75 -12.64
C VAL A 388 -6.41 -28.64 -13.59
N GLN A 389 -5.34 -27.97 -13.17
CA GLN A 389 -4.09 -27.88 -13.95
C GLN A 389 -3.49 -29.28 -14.19
N GLN A 390 -3.36 -30.08 -13.13
CA GLN A 390 -2.86 -31.46 -13.22
C GLN A 390 -3.77 -32.30 -14.13
N GLY A 391 -5.09 -32.19 -13.95
CA GLY A 391 -6.08 -32.86 -14.78
C GLY A 391 -5.98 -32.51 -16.27
N ALA A 392 -5.68 -31.25 -16.60
CA ALA A 392 -5.44 -30.82 -17.97
C ALA A 392 -4.17 -31.46 -18.55
N THR A 393 -3.07 -31.49 -17.80
CA THR A 393 -1.81 -32.14 -18.24
C THR A 393 -1.95 -33.66 -18.41
N GLN A 394 -2.84 -34.30 -17.65
CA GLN A 394 -3.18 -35.72 -17.76
C GLN A 394 -4.18 -36.02 -18.89
N GLY A 395 -4.67 -35.01 -19.62
CA GLY A 395 -5.59 -35.20 -20.73
C GLY A 395 -7.03 -35.55 -20.32
N LYS A 396 -7.49 -35.12 -19.13
CA LYS A 396 -8.91 -35.26 -18.75
C LYS A 396 -9.81 -34.49 -19.74
N THR A 397 -11.10 -34.77 -19.74
CA THR A 397 -12.04 -34.11 -20.68
C THR A 397 -12.33 -32.67 -20.26
N ALA A 398 -12.28 -31.72 -21.21
CA ALA A 398 -12.45 -30.28 -20.94
C ALA A 398 -13.74 -29.92 -20.16
N HIS A 399 -14.89 -30.54 -20.47
CA HIS A 399 -16.15 -30.23 -19.77
C HIS A 399 -16.06 -30.51 -18.26
N LYS A 400 -15.43 -31.61 -17.84
CA LYS A 400 -15.25 -31.94 -16.41
C LYS A 400 -14.34 -30.95 -15.70
N LEU A 401 -13.32 -30.44 -16.39
CA LEU A 401 -12.40 -29.45 -15.84
C LEU A 401 -13.11 -28.10 -15.65
N MET A 402 -13.92 -27.70 -16.64
CA MET A 402 -14.69 -26.45 -16.58
C MET A 402 -15.80 -26.52 -15.54
N ASP A 403 -16.48 -27.66 -15.39
CA ASP A 403 -17.48 -27.86 -14.34
C ASP A 403 -16.84 -27.75 -12.93
N ALA A 404 -15.63 -28.30 -12.75
CA ALA A 404 -14.91 -28.17 -11.48
C ALA A 404 -14.51 -26.72 -11.15
N LEU A 405 -14.13 -25.92 -12.15
CA LEU A 405 -13.81 -24.50 -11.96
C LEU A 405 -15.06 -23.64 -11.72
N LYS A 406 -16.18 -23.95 -12.38
CA LYS A 406 -17.41 -23.16 -12.29
C LYS A 406 -17.89 -23.04 -10.84
N ASP A 407 -17.88 -24.13 -10.08
CA ASP A 407 -18.32 -24.11 -8.69
C ASP A 407 -17.39 -23.27 -7.80
N THR A 408 -16.09 -23.22 -8.13
CA THR A 408 -15.13 -22.35 -7.43
C THR A 408 -15.27 -20.89 -7.81
N ASP A 409 -15.49 -20.59 -9.09
CA ASP A 409 -15.67 -19.21 -9.55
C ASP A 409 -16.88 -18.57 -8.87
N ILE A 410 -17.99 -19.30 -8.75
CA ILE A 410 -19.19 -18.82 -8.02
C ILE A 410 -18.84 -18.43 -6.57
N LEU A 411 -17.99 -19.22 -5.90
CA LEU A 411 -17.52 -18.91 -4.55
C LEU A 411 -16.61 -17.67 -4.54
N HIS A 412 -15.72 -17.51 -5.52
CA HIS A 412 -14.85 -16.32 -5.62
C HIS A 412 -15.66 -15.03 -5.75
N TRP A 413 -16.64 -15.01 -6.65
CA TRP A 413 -17.51 -13.85 -6.86
C TRP A 413 -18.37 -13.54 -5.63
N LYS A 414 -18.81 -14.56 -4.90
CA LYS A 414 -19.58 -14.38 -3.66
C LYS A 414 -18.73 -13.84 -2.51
N SER A 415 -17.50 -14.32 -2.40
CA SER A 415 -16.52 -13.95 -1.38
C SER A 415 -15.57 -12.89 -1.92
N GLY A 416 -16.11 -11.76 -2.42
CA GLY A 416 -15.42 -10.72 -3.21
C GLY A 416 -14.06 -10.17 -2.70
N SER A 417 -13.56 -10.63 -1.56
CA SER A 417 -12.17 -10.51 -1.10
C SER A 417 -11.14 -11.37 -1.87
N LEU A 418 -11.54 -12.21 -2.83
CA LEU A 418 -10.66 -13.17 -3.54
C LEU A 418 -10.35 -12.76 -5.00
N SER A 419 -10.17 -11.47 -5.28
CA SER A 419 -9.96 -10.94 -6.65
C SER A 419 -8.80 -11.62 -7.40
N GLU A 420 -7.70 -11.91 -6.71
CA GLU A 420 -6.52 -12.58 -7.30
C GLU A 420 -6.85 -13.97 -7.87
N LEU A 421 -7.68 -14.75 -7.17
CA LEU A 421 -8.04 -16.10 -7.61
C LEU A 421 -8.93 -16.08 -8.86
N ILE A 422 -9.74 -15.02 -9.04
CA ILE A 422 -10.55 -14.82 -10.25
C ILE A 422 -9.62 -14.60 -11.45
N GLU A 423 -8.61 -13.74 -11.31
CA GLU A 423 -7.63 -13.49 -12.38
C GLU A 423 -6.85 -14.76 -12.73
N ILE A 424 -6.39 -15.50 -11.72
CA ILE A 424 -5.70 -16.78 -11.91
C ILE A 424 -6.62 -17.79 -12.61
N SER A 425 -7.90 -17.88 -12.22
CA SER A 425 -8.88 -18.79 -12.85
C SER A 425 -9.10 -18.44 -14.33
N LEU A 426 -9.24 -17.15 -14.66
CA LEU A 426 -9.41 -16.69 -16.04
C LEU A 426 -8.16 -16.91 -16.91
N ALA A 427 -6.96 -16.66 -16.36
CA ALA A 427 -5.72 -16.98 -17.06
C ALA A 427 -5.56 -18.49 -17.25
N GLN A 428 -5.87 -19.28 -16.23
CA GLN A 428 -5.81 -20.74 -16.28
C GLN A 428 -6.79 -21.32 -17.31
N THR A 429 -8.05 -20.85 -17.34
CA THR A 429 -9.03 -21.29 -18.34
C THR A 429 -8.60 -20.92 -19.76
N THR A 430 -7.99 -19.73 -19.94
CA THR A 430 -7.36 -19.33 -21.21
C THR A 430 -6.30 -20.33 -21.65
N SER A 431 -5.35 -20.68 -20.77
CA SER A 431 -4.30 -21.66 -21.05
C SER A 431 -4.86 -23.05 -21.35
N ILE A 432 -5.86 -23.50 -20.59
CA ILE A 432 -6.52 -24.79 -20.80
C ILE A 432 -7.21 -24.85 -22.17
N TRP A 433 -8.01 -23.85 -22.53
CA TRP A 433 -8.67 -23.82 -23.85
C TRP A 433 -7.67 -23.83 -24.99
N ARG A 434 -6.55 -23.12 -24.83
CA ARG A 434 -5.46 -23.13 -25.79
C ARG A 434 -4.81 -24.51 -25.90
N MET A 435 -4.51 -25.17 -24.78
CA MET A 435 -3.98 -26.55 -24.76
C MET A 435 -4.90 -27.55 -25.49
N TYR A 436 -6.22 -27.40 -25.37
CA TYR A 436 -7.20 -28.25 -26.08
C TYR A 436 -7.48 -27.81 -27.54
N GLY A 437 -6.75 -26.82 -28.06
CA GLY A 437 -6.90 -26.33 -29.44
C GLY A 437 -8.18 -25.51 -29.69
N LYS A 438 -8.82 -24.98 -28.64
CA LYS A 438 -10.02 -24.13 -28.73
C LYS A 438 -9.64 -22.65 -28.68
N SER A 439 -9.01 -22.17 -29.76
CA SER A 439 -8.48 -20.80 -29.89
C SER A 439 -9.50 -19.69 -29.61
N THR A 440 -10.73 -19.80 -30.13
CA THR A 440 -11.78 -18.79 -29.91
C THR A 440 -12.19 -18.69 -28.44
N MET A 441 -12.26 -19.82 -27.73
CA MET A 441 -12.62 -19.84 -26.30
C MET A 441 -11.48 -19.24 -25.46
N ALA A 442 -10.23 -19.56 -25.79
CA ALA A 442 -9.07 -18.95 -25.15
C ALA A 442 -9.05 -17.44 -25.36
N MET A 443 -9.29 -16.97 -26.59
CA MET A 443 -9.37 -15.55 -26.90
C MET A 443 -10.47 -14.84 -26.10
N GLN A 444 -11.66 -15.44 -25.98
CA GLN A 444 -12.74 -14.87 -25.19
C GLN A 444 -12.37 -14.72 -23.71
N GLN A 445 -11.73 -15.74 -23.11
CA GLN A 445 -11.31 -15.70 -21.70
C GLN A 445 -10.20 -14.69 -21.47
N ALA A 446 -9.21 -14.61 -22.38
CA ALA A 446 -8.19 -13.57 -22.34
C ALA A 446 -8.81 -12.18 -22.40
N GLN A 447 -9.73 -11.95 -23.34
CA GLN A 447 -10.43 -10.67 -23.46
C GLN A 447 -11.29 -10.35 -22.22
N LEU A 448 -11.90 -11.35 -21.58
CA LEU A 448 -12.61 -11.13 -20.33
C LEU A 448 -11.65 -10.61 -19.25
N LEU A 449 -10.51 -11.29 -19.02
CA LEU A 449 -9.51 -10.86 -18.05
C LEU A 449 -8.95 -9.46 -18.36
N LEU A 450 -8.61 -9.19 -19.62
CA LEU A 450 -8.02 -7.92 -20.04
C LEU A 450 -8.99 -6.73 -20.02
N ASN A 451 -10.31 -6.98 -19.94
CA ASN A 451 -11.31 -5.94 -19.81
C ASN A 451 -11.86 -5.82 -18.36
N MET A 452 -11.40 -6.67 -17.45
CA MET A 452 -11.78 -6.61 -16.04
C MET A 452 -11.04 -5.47 -15.32
N SER A 453 -11.82 -4.64 -14.63
CA SER A 453 -11.30 -3.64 -13.70
C SER A 453 -11.03 -4.26 -12.32
N SER A 454 -10.17 -3.62 -11.53
CA SER A 454 -9.87 -4.01 -10.16
C SER A 454 -11.15 -4.09 -9.33
N LEU A 455 -11.35 -5.23 -8.67
CA LEU A 455 -12.54 -5.51 -7.85
C LEU A 455 -12.37 -5.03 -6.40
N GLU A 456 -11.18 -4.58 -6.02
CA GLU A 456 -10.91 -4.16 -4.66
C GLU A 456 -11.50 -2.77 -4.36
N PRO A 457 -12.18 -2.59 -3.21
CA PRO A 457 -12.83 -1.32 -2.86
C PRO A 457 -11.83 -0.19 -2.60
N VAL A 458 -10.60 -0.53 -2.23
CA VAL A 458 -9.48 0.40 -2.08
C VAL A 458 -8.41 -0.01 -3.08
N ASN A 459 -8.30 0.74 -4.18
CA ASN A 459 -7.44 0.37 -5.29
C ASN A 459 -6.21 1.28 -5.47
N PHE A 460 -6.05 2.31 -4.64
CA PHE A 460 -4.91 3.25 -4.68
C PHE A 460 -4.57 3.78 -6.10
N GLY A 461 -5.56 3.94 -6.98
CA GLY A 461 -5.35 4.37 -8.37
C GLY A 461 -5.00 3.25 -9.36
N VAL A 462 -5.14 1.98 -8.96
CA VAL A 462 -5.04 0.80 -9.82
C VAL A 462 -6.42 0.51 -10.41
N GLN A 463 -6.62 0.89 -11.67
CA GLN A 463 -7.86 0.58 -12.38
C GLN A 463 -7.91 -0.87 -12.85
N GLN A 464 -6.75 -1.44 -13.19
CA GLN A 464 -6.58 -2.81 -13.63
C GLN A 464 -5.31 -3.37 -12.98
N ASN A 465 -5.40 -4.60 -12.46
CA ASN A 465 -4.27 -5.25 -11.82
C ASN A 465 -3.29 -5.76 -12.90
N ASN A 466 -2.00 -5.60 -12.61
CA ASN A 466 -0.88 -5.96 -13.47
C ASN A 466 -0.10 -7.13 -12.86
N THR A 467 -0.78 -8.28 -12.80
CA THR A 467 -0.30 -9.53 -12.16
C THR A 467 0.26 -10.52 -13.19
N GLU A 468 0.82 -11.65 -12.72
CA GLU A 468 1.25 -12.75 -13.59
C GLU A 468 0.13 -13.25 -14.51
N ALA A 469 -1.10 -13.35 -14.00
CA ALA A 469 -2.26 -13.77 -14.78
C ALA A 469 -2.52 -12.85 -15.97
N PHE A 470 -2.36 -11.54 -15.78
CA PHE A 470 -2.47 -10.52 -16.84
C PHE A 470 -1.37 -10.72 -17.90
N ALA A 471 -0.12 -10.95 -17.49
CA ALA A 471 0.99 -11.23 -18.40
C ALA A 471 0.75 -12.49 -19.24
N VAL A 472 0.32 -13.60 -18.62
CA VAL A 472 0.03 -14.87 -19.30
C VAL A 472 -1.09 -14.72 -20.32
N ALA A 473 -2.16 -14.00 -19.99
CA ALA A 473 -3.26 -13.75 -20.93
C ALA A 473 -2.84 -12.91 -22.12
N LEU A 474 -2.02 -11.87 -21.93
CA LEU A 474 -1.45 -11.09 -23.04
C LEU A 474 -0.52 -11.93 -23.92
N CYS A 475 0.30 -12.81 -23.33
CA CYS A 475 1.16 -13.73 -24.07
C CYS A 475 0.33 -14.68 -24.95
N HIS A 476 -0.71 -15.30 -24.38
CA HIS A 476 -1.63 -16.15 -25.15
C HIS A 476 -2.37 -15.36 -26.23
N LEU A 477 -2.77 -14.11 -25.97
CA LEU A 477 -3.40 -13.26 -26.97
C LEU A 477 -2.45 -12.98 -28.13
N ALA A 478 -1.18 -12.64 -27.85
CA ALA A 478 -0.16 -12.42 -28.88
C ALA A 478 0.06 -13.68 -29.73
N GLU A 479 0.20 -14.84 -29.11
CA GLU A 479 0.36 -16.12 -29.83
C GLU A 479 -0.85 -16.43 -30.72
N LEU A 480 -2.07 -16.24 -30.21
CA LEU A 480 -3.30 -16.46 -30.99
C LEU A 480 -3.42 -15.51 -32.19
N HIS A 481 -2.95 -14.26 -32.07
CA HIS A 481 -2.91 -13.32 -33.20
C HIS A 481 -1.81 -13.69 -34.20
N ALA A 482 -0.67 -14.21 -33.73
CA ALA A 482 0.41 -14.70 -34.59
C ALA A 482 -0.05 -15.90 -35.44
N GLU A 483 -0.82 -16.83 -34.84
CA GLU A 483 -1.44 -17.97 -35.56
C GLU A 483 -2.41 -17.52 -36.66
N GLN A 484 -3.01 -16.34 -36.53
CA GLN A 484 -3.90 -15.73 -37.52
C GLN A 484 -3.16 -14.89 -38.57
N GLY A 485 -1.84 -14.72 -38.44
CA GLY A 485 -1.02 -13.87 -39.32
C GLY A 485 -1.14 -12.37 -39.04
N LEU A 486 -1.72 -11.96 -37.90
CA LEU A 486 -1.93 -10.56 -37.52
C LEU A 486 -0.70 -9.96 -36.82
N TYR A 487 0.45 -9.94 -37.50
CA TYR A 487 1.73 -9.55 -36.90
C TYR A 487 1.80 -8.10 -36.41
N CYS A 488 1.04 -7.18 -37.02
CA CYS A 488 0.96 -5.80 -36.51
C CYS A 488 0.36 -5.76 -35.10
N ALA A 489 -0.76 -6.45 -34.87
CA ALA A 489 -1.37 -6.53 -33.55
C ALA A 489 -0.46 -7.24 -32.54
N VAL A 490 0.27 -8.27 -32.97
CA VAL A 490 1.28 -8.94 -32.13
C VAL A 490 2.35 -7.95 -31.68
N SER A 491 2.86 -7.11 -32.58
CA SER A 491 3.89 -6.12 -32.23
C SER A 491 3.38 -5.08 -31.22
N GLU A 492 2.12 -4.64 -31.34
CA GLU A 492 1.49 -3.73 -30.39
C GLU A 492 1.29 -4.38 -29.02
N ILE A 493 0.83 -5.65 -28.97
CA ILE A 493 0.65 -6.40 -27.73
C ILE A 493 2.00 -6.62 -27.03
N LEU A 494 3.05 -6.99 -27.78
CA LEU A 494 4.39 -7.18 -27.22
C LEU A 494 4.99 -5.86 -26.73
N GLN A 495 4.73 -4.76 -27.42
CA GLN A 495 5.13 -3.43 -26.94
C GLN A 495 4.41 -3.09 -25.63
N HIS A 496 3.10 -3.31 -25.55
CA HIS A 496 2.33 -3.11 -24.33
C HIS A 496 2.84 -3.98 -23.18
N LEU A 497 3.11 -5.26 -23.43
CA LEU A 497 3.73 -6.16 -22.45
C LEU A 497 5.07 -5.62 -21.93
N LYS A 498 5.92 -5.09 -22.81
CA LYS A 498 7.23 -4.53 -22.42
C LYS A 498 7.10 -3.25 -21.59
N GLU A 499 6.09 -2.44 -21.86
CA GLU A 499 5.76 -1.24 -21.08
C GLU A 499 5.20 -1.60 -19.70
N GLN A 500 4.37 -2.64 -19.62
CA GLN A 500 3.75 -3.12 -18.37
C GLN A 500 4.66 -4.02 -17.52
N PHE A 501 5.64 -4.71 -18.12
CA PHE A 501 6.56 -5.59 -17.40
C PHE A 501 8.01 -5.28 -17.79
N PRO A 502 8.59 -4.21 -17.24
CA PRO A 502 9.98 -3.86 -17.51
C PRO A 502 10.92 -4.95 -16.96
N PRO A 503 12.16 -5.09 -17.48
CA PRO A 503 13.03 -6.24 -17.21
C PRO A 503 13.45 -6.44 -15.73
N HIS A 504 13.17 -5.45 -14.88
CA HIS A 504 13.45 -5.47 -13.45
C HIS A 504 12.23 -5.89 -12.60
N SER A 505 11.06 -6.12 -13.20
CA SER A 505 9.87 -6.63 -12.51
C SER A 505 9.96 -8.13 -12.29
N GLN A 506 9.24 -8.65 -11.29
CA GLN A 506 9.23 -10.10 -11.00
C GLN A 506 8.72 -10.92 -12.20
N HIS A 507 7.71 -10.39 -12.90
CA HIS A 507 7.01 -11.09 -13.98
C HIS A 507 7.66 -10.90 -15.36
N ALA A 508 8.76 -10.16 -15.46
CA ALA A 508 9.50 -9.99 -16.71
C ALA A 508 9.96 -11.34 -17.31
N LYS A 509 10.27 -12.33 -16.47
CA LYS A 509 10.68 -13.68 -16.92
C LYS A 509 9.56 -14.41 -17.66
N VAL A 510 8.30 -14.21 -17.28
CA VAL A 510 7.13 -14.79 -17.97
C VAL A 510 7.06 -14.27 -19.41
N CYS A 511 7.33 -12.97 -19.60
CA CYS A 511 7.39 -12.34 -20.93
C CYS A 511 8.63 -12.77 -21.73
N SER A 512 9.74 -13.09 -21.05
CA SER A 512 11.02 -13.46 -21.68
C SER A 512 11.03 -14.87 -22.27
N ILE A 513 10.13 -15.76 -21.81
CA ILE A 513 10.03 -17.14 -22.29
C ILE A 513 9.54 -17.21 -23.75
N ASN A 514 8.91 -16.15 -24.26
CA ASN A 514 8.40 -16.06 -25.63
C ASN A 514 9.34 -15.32 -26.61
N HIS A 515 10.62 -15.12 -26.24
CA HIS A 515 11.67 -14.60 -27.13
C HIS A 515 12.51 -15.70 -27.81
N VAL A 516 11.93 -16.89 -28.01
CA VAL A 516 12.41 -17.94 -28.93
C VAL A 516 11.26 -18.27 -29.87
#